data_AF-A0A2V6NBC7-F1
#
_entry.id   AF-A0A2V6NBC7-F1
#
_cell.length_a   1.000
_cell.length_b   1.000
_cell.length_c   1.000
_cell.angle_alpha   90.00
_cell.angle_beta   90.00
_cell.angle_gamma   90.00
#
_symmetry.space_group_name_H-M   'P 1'
#
loop_
_entity.id
_entity.type
_entity.pdbx_description
1 polymer ?
#
loop_
_entity_poly.entity_id
_entity_poly.type
_entity_poly.pdbx_seq_one_letter_code
_entity_poly.pdbx_strand_id
1 'polypeptide(L)'
;MTISKIDNSQRTAAKVAGWSGLLTFAIVVFGNFVLLNPLTVPGNAAATAQNIVAHETQFRLTVVCFLTYSLGVVVLLSALYVILKPLNPGLALVGALSRLVFAFLWLLSTLNMLSALRLLSNANYLQVFEPDRLQALAKLHLGANFDDYYVGLPFFGLAATICAWLWLKSNYIPRGLALYGVISSAWCVFCAFVYLIFPHFNKIVNDWWFDFPMAVFELVLSFWLLFKGLKPVEPTQARAGAA
;
A
#
# COMPACT_ATOMS: atom_id res chain seq x y z
N MET A 1 2.88 -32.05 11.03
CA MET A 1 2.97 -30.87 11.92
C MET A 1 1.57 -30.38 12.22
N THR A 2 1.13 -30.64 13.44
CA THR A 2 -0.19 -30.29 14.01
C THR A 2 -0.34 -28.78 14.16
N ILE A 3 -1.11 -28.13 13.28
CA ILE A 3 -1.56 -26.75 13.45
C ILE A 3 -2.67 -26.77 14.50
N SER A 4 -2.33 -26.67 15.79
CA SER A 4 -3.32 -26.77 16.87
C SER A 4 -3.01 -25.85 18.04
N LYS A 5 -3.19 -24.54 17.81
CA LYS A 5 -3.84 -23.53 18.68
C LYS A 5 -3.42 -22.15 18.20
N ILE A 6 -4.40 -21.32 17.86
CA ILE A 6 -4.15 -19.89 17.62
C ILE A 6 -3.68 -19.31 18.95
N ASP A 7 -2.43 -18.85 18.99
CA ASP A 7 -1.83 -18.27 20.18
C ASP A 7 -2.40 -16.86 20.44
N ASN A 8 -2.33 -16.40 21.69
CA ASN A 8 -2.74 -15.04 22.07
C ASN A 8 -1.96 -13.98 21.29
N SER A 9 -0.70 -14.25 20.95
CA SER A 9 0.10 -13.38 20.08
C SER A 9 -0.53 -13.19 18.70
N GLN A 10 -1.04 -14.25 18.08
CA GLN A 10 -1.72 -14.18 16.78
C GLN A 10 -3.06 -13.45 16.85
N ARG A 11 -3.80 -13.59 17.97
CA ARG A 11 -5.06 -12.85 18.19
C ARG A 11 -4.82 -11.35 18.33
N THR A 12 -3.81 -10.96 19.09
CA THR A 12 -3.40 -9.56 19.22
C THR A 12 -2.89 -9.03 17.88
N ALA A 13 -2.05 -9.80 17.18
CA ALA A 13 -1.58 -9.44 15.84
C ALA A 13 -2.72 -9.25 14.84
N ALA A 14 -3.77 -10.08 14.87
CA ALA A 14 -4.94 -9.90 14.00
C ALA A 14 -5.65 -8.56 14.25
N LYS A 15 -5.83 -8.18 15.51
CA LYS A 15 -6.42 -6.86 15.85
C LYS A 15 -5.53 -5.71 15.41
N VAL A 16 -4.21 -5.82 15.62
CA VAL A 16 -3.24 -4.81 15.18
C VAL A 16 -3.23 -4.70 13.66
N ALA A 17 -3.26 -5.80 12.92
CA ALA A 17 -3.36 -5.82 11.46
C ALA A 17 -4.67 -5.20 10.96
N GLY A 18 -5.79 -5.48 11.63
CA GLY A 18 -7.07 -4.87 11.30
C GLY A 18 -7.07 -3.35 11.49
N TRP A 19 -6.64 -2.88 12.67
CA TRP A 19 -6.54 -1.44 12.97
C TRP A 19 -5.55 -0.71 12.06
N SER A 20 -4.32 -1.23 11.94
CA SER A 20 -3.29 -0.61 11.12
C SER A 20 -3.70 -0.54 9.65
N GLY A 21 -4.33 -1.57 9.09
CA GLY A 21 -4.81 -1.55 7.71
C GLY A 21 -5.93 -0.54 7.45
N LEU A 22 -6.91 -0.41 8.36
CA LEU A 22 -7.95 0.61 8.22
C LEU A 22 -7.38 2.03 8.36
N LEU A 23 -6.48 2.23 9.33
CA LEU A 23 -5.86 3.53 9.57
C LEU A 23 -4.96 3.95 8.41
N THR A 24 -4.11 3.06 7.90
CA THR A 24 -3.25 3.36 6.74
C THR A 24 -4.07 3.66 5.51
N PHE A 25 -5.15 2.90 5.26
CA PHE A 25 -6.06 3.18 4.16
C PHE A 25 -6.69 4.57 4.26
N ALA A 26 -7.21 4.95 5.44
CA ALA A 26 -7.78 6.27 5.65
C ALA A 26 -6.76 7.40 5.43
N ILE A 27 -5.54 7.23 5.95
CA ILE A 27 -4.46 8.21 5.82
C ILE A 27 -4.03 8.39 4.36
N VAL A 28 -3.84 7.31 3.59
CA VAL A 28 -3.39 7.41 2.21
C VAL A 28 -4.45 8.02 1.30
N VAL A 29 -5.73 7.69 1.52
CA VAL A 29 -6.86 8.30 0.80
C VAL A 29 -6.97 9.78 1.13
N PHE A 30 -6.88 10.15 2.40
CA PHE A 30 -6.92 11.55 2.82
C PHE A 30 -5.73 12.34 2.22
N GLY A 31 -4.51 11.81 2.31
CA GLY A 31 -3.32 12.44 1.75
C GLY A 31 -3.41 12.65 0.24
N ASN A 32 -3.82 11.63 -0.52
CA ASN A 32 -3.89 11.74 -1.99
C ASN A 32 -5.08 12.57 -2.47
N PHE A 33 -6.29 12.26 -2.03
CA PHE A 33 -7.50 12.84 -2.62
C PHE A 33 -7.91 14.17 -2.00
N VAL A 34 -7.66 14.36 -0.70
CA VAL A 34 -8.08 15.60 0.00
C VAL A 34 -6.97 16.62 0.01
N LEU A 35 -5.72 16.21 0.27
CA LEU A 35 -4.61 17.16 0.40
C LEU A 35 -3.87 17.39 -0.93
N LEU A 36 -3.49 16.34 -1.66
CA LEU A 36 -2.63 16.47 -2.84
C LEU A 36 -3.39 16.85 -4.11
N ASN A 37 -4.50 16.15 -4.41
CA ASN A 37 -5.26 16.32 -5.67
C ASN A 37 -5.68 17.78 -5.95
N PRO A 38 -6.19 18.56 -4.96
CA PRO A 38 -6.55 19.96 -5.21
C PRO A 38 -5.36 20.86 -5.57
N LEU A 39 -4.13 20.46 -5.21
CA LEU A 39 -2.93 21.24 -5.47
C LEU A 39 -2.35 20.96 -6.87
N THR A 40 -2.64 19.80 -7.44
CA THR A 40 -2.07 19.38 -8.73
C THR A 40 -2.99 19.69 -9.90
N VAL A 41 -2.55 20.56 -10.80
CA VAL A 41 -3.28 20.90 -12.03
C VAL A 41 -2.72 20.05 -13.18
N PRO A 42 -3.50 19.10 -13.74
CA PRO A 42 -3.04 18.27 -14.85
C PRO A 42 -2.57 19.14 -16.02
N GLY A 43 -1.38 18.83 -16.57
CA GLY A 43 -0.83 19.56 -17.71
C GLY A 43 -0.15 20.90 -17.39
N ASN A 44 -0.47 21.59 -16.28
CA ASN A 44 0.06 22.93 -15.99
C ASN A 44 1.04 22.94 -14.79
N ALA A 45 2.34 23.06 -15.09
CA ALA A 45 3.40 23.11 -14.08
C ALA A 45 3.38 24.39 -13.24
N ALA A 46 3.17 25.53 -13.89
CA ALA A 46 3.15 26.83 -13.23
C ALA A 46 1.99 26.95 -12.24
N ALA A 47 0.79 26.54 -12.65
CA ALA A 47 -0.38 26.55 -11.77
C ALA A 47 -0.22 25.60 -10.57
N THR A 48 0.34 24.40 -10.80
CA THR A 48 0.64 23.45 -9.71
C THR A 48 1.65 24.02 -8.72
N ALA A 49 2.72 24.63 -9.22
CA ALA A 49 3.75 25.27 -8.39
C ALA A 49 3.17 26.42 -7.55
N GLN A 50 2.36 27.28 -8.16
CA GLN A 50 1.69 28.39 -7.47
C GLN A 50 0.76 27.89 -6.37
N ASN A 51 -0.04 26.86 -6.63
CA ASN A 51 -0.92 26.25 -5.63
C ASN A 51 -0.15 25.68 -4.44
N ILE A 52 0.96 24.99 -4.70
CA ILE A 52 1.82 24.40 -3.66
C ILE A 52 2.45 25.48 -2.78
N VAL A 53 2.98 26.55 -3.38
CA VAL A 53 3.58 27.67 -2.63
C VAL A 53 2.52 28.41 -1.82
N ALA A 54 1.33 28.62 -2.40
CA ALA A 54 0.21 29.27 -1.69
C ALA A 54 -0.34 28.42 -0.53
N HIS A 55 -0.27 27.09 -0.63
CA HIS A 55 -0.79 26.15 0.38
C HIS A 55 0.30 25.21 0.91
N GLU A 56 1.47 25.76 1.25
CA GLU A 56 2.63 24.98 1.68
C GLU A 56 2.32 24.07 2.89
N THR A 57 1.52 24.54 3.85
CA THR A 57 1.12 23.73 5.01
C THR A 57 0.32 22.50 4.62
N GLN A 58 -0.59 22.61 3.64
CA GLN A 58 -1.37 21.48 3.13
C GLN A 58 -0.47 20.46 2.43
N PHE A 59 0.51 20.94 1.67
CA PHE A 59 1.50 20.08 1.03
C PHE A 59 2.37 19.35 2.05
N ARG A 60 2.86 20.03 3.09
CA ARG A 60 3.62 19.42 4.20
C ARG A 60 2.79 18.43 5.00
N LEU A 61 1.51 18.69 5.22
CA LEU A 61 0.59 17.72 5.85
C LEU A 61 0.46 16.45 5.00
N THR A 62 0.46 16.57 3.67
CA THR A 62 0.47 15.40 2.77
C THR A 62 1.72 14.54 2.99
N VAL A 63 2.90 15.15 3.09
CA VAL A 63 4.17 14.47 3.39
C VAL A 63 4.08 13.71 4.72
N VAL A 64 3.54 14.33 5.77
CA VAL A 64 3.36 13.68 7.08
C VAL A 64 2.36 12.51 6.99
N CYS A 65 1.31 12.63 6.20
CA CYS A 65 0.37 11.53 5.95
C CYS A 65 1.08 10.35 5.28
N PHE A 66 1.88 10.58 4.24
CA PHE A 66 2.61 9.49 3.55
C PHE A 66 3.67 8.84 4.43
N LEU A 67 4.36 9.63 5.27
CA LEU A 67 5.28 9.08 6.27
C LEU A 67 4.55 8.21 7.30
N THR A 68 3.40 8.68 7.81
CA THR A 68 2.58 7.94 8.78
C THR A 68 1.98 6.68 8.15
N TYR A 69 1.59 6.74 6.88
CA TYR A 69 1.18 5.59 6.09
C TYR A 69 2.29 4.53 6.05
N SER A 70 3.51 4.91 5.67
CA SER A 70 4.65 3.98 5.62
C SER A 70 4.93 3.32 6.97
N LEU A 71 4.87 4.08 8.08
CA LEU A 71 4.99 3.52 9.43
C LEU A 71 3.87 2.52 9.74
N GLY A 72 2.64 2.86 9.40
CA GLY A 72 1.49 1.96 9.60
C GLY A 72 1.58 0.70 8.75
N VAL A 73 2.16 0.77 7.53
CA VAL A 73 2.42 -0.41 6.69
C VAL A 73 3.46 -1.32 7.33
N VAL A 74 4.50 -0.77 7.98
CA VAL A 74 5.47 -1.57 8.75
C VAL A 74 4.80 -2.27 9.93
N VAL A 75 3.91 -1.60 10.65
CA VAL A 75 3.14 -2.25 11.73
C VAL A 75 2.24 -3.36 11.17
N LEU A 76 1.55 -3.10 10.07
CA LEU A 76 0.67 -4.05 9.39
C LEU A 76 1.44 -5.30 8.93
N LEU A 77 2.58 -5.13 8.25
CA LEU A 77 3.38 -6.26 7.76
C LEU A 77 3.97 -7.07 8.91
N SER A 78 4.40 -6.44 10.01
CA SER A 78 4.88 -7.14 11.19
C SER A 78 3.77 -8.00 11.82
N ALA A 79 2.56 -7.44 11.91
CA ALA A 79 1.40 -8.16 12.42
C ALA A 79 1.02 -9.34 11.51
N LEU A 80 0.97 -9.14 10.19
CA LEU A 80 0.72 -10.19 9.21
C LEU A 80 1.79 -11.30 9.26
N TYR A 81 3.05 -10.94 9.40
CA TYR A 81 4.15 -11.90 9.56
C TYR A 81 3.94 -12.78 10.79
N VAL A 82 3.60 -12.21 11.95
CA VAL A 82 3.32 -12.99 13.17
C VAL A 82 2.15 -13.97 12.96
N ILE A 83 1.10 -13.55 12.24
CA ILE A 83 -0.05 -14.41 11.97
C ILE A 83 0.31 -15.57 11.03
N LEU A 84 1.08 -15.29 9.98
CA LEU A 84 1.37 -16.23 8.89
C LEU A 84 2.61 -17.10 9.13
N LYS A 85 3.53 -16.69 10.01
CA LYS A 85 4.76 -17.42 10.36
C LYS A 85 4.53 -18.90 10.73
N PRO A 86 3.48 -19.29 11.48
CA PRO A 86 3.24 -20.69 11.84
C PRO A 86 2.83 -21.58 10.65
N LEU A 87 2.41 -21.00 9.52
CA LEU A 87 1.97 -21.75 8.34
C LEU A 87 3.15 -22.05 7.41
N ASN A 88 3.92 -21.02 7.08
CA ASN A 88 5.15 -21.12 6.31
C ASN A 88 6.01 -19.87 6.56
N PRO A 89 7.11 -19.98 7.32
CA PRO A 89 7.94 -18.83 7.66
C PRO A 89 8.65 -18.22 6.45
N GLY A 90 9.00 -19.04 5.45
CA GLY A 90 9.67 -18.57 4.24
C GLY A 90 8.75 -17.71 3.38
N LEU A 91 7.54 -18.19 3.09
CA LEU A 91 6.56 -17.40 2.32
C LEU A 91 6.09 -16.17 3.10
N ALA A 92 5.86 -16.28 4.41
CA ALA A 92 5.53 -15.13 5.24
C ALA A 92 6.62 -14.06 5.20
N LEU A 93 7.90 -14.46 5.19
CA LEU A 93 9.03 -13.55 5.07
C LEU A 93 9.08 -12.88 3.69
N VAL A 94 8.92 -13.64 2.60
CA VAL A 94 8.89 -13.06 1.24
C VAL A 94 7.76 -12.04 1.12
N GLY A 95 6.56 -12.37 1.60
CA GLY A 95 5.44 -11.42 1.61
C GLY A 95 5.73 -10.16 2.42
N ALA A 96 6.35 -10.29 3.59
CA ALA A 96 6.73 -9.16 4.43
C ALA A 96 7.82 -8.28 3.78
N LEU A 97 8.84 -8.88 3.18
CA LEU A 97 9.92 -8.18 2.48
C LEU A 97 9.41 -7.44 1.24
N SER A 98 8.56 -8.07 0.43
CA SER A 98 7.95 -7.39 -0.73
C SER A 98 7.07 -6.22 -0.30
N ARG A 99 6.33 -6.36 0.81
CA ARG A 99 5.55 -5.24 1.37
C ARG A 99 6.45 -4.12 1.92
N LEU A 100 7.61 -4.47 2.46
CA LEU A 100 8.59 -3.51 2.94
C LEU A 100 9.21 -2.71 1.80
N VAL A 101 9.55 -3.35 0.66
CA VAL A 101 10.02 -2.67 -0.55
C VAL A 101 8.99 -1.65 -1.02
N PHE A 102 7.70 -2.01 -1.02
CA PHE A 102 6.63 -1.07 -1.36
C PHE A 102 6.58 0.13 -0.40
N ALA A 103 6.74 -0.08 0.91
CA ALA A 103 6.79 1.01 1.89
C ALA A 103 7.99 1.95 1.66
N PHE A 104 9.14 1.42 1.22
CA PHE A 104 10.31 2.24 0.86
C PHE A 104 10.05 3.13 -0.35
N LEU A 105 9.31 2.65 -1.36
CA LEU A 105 8.95 3.47 -2.52
C LEU A 105 8.02 4.63 -2.14
N TRP A 106 7.11 4.42 -1.18
CA TRP A 106 6.32 5.53 -0.60
C TRP A 106 7.18 6.56 0.15
N LEU A 107 8.23 6.12 0.85
CA LEU A 107 9.20 7.04 1.46
C LEU A 107 10.01 7.79 0.40
N LEU A 108 10.36 7.14 -0.71
CA LEU A 108 11.05 7.79 -1.84
C LEU A 108 10.18 8.88 -2.46
N SER A 109 8.91 8.58 -2.72
CA SER A 109 7.89 9.55 -3.16
C SER A 109 7.76 10.73 -2.18
N THR A 110 7.80 10.46 -0.88
CA THR A 110 7.80 11.50 0.16
C THR A 110 9.05 12.41 0.07
N LEU A 111 10.23 11.84 -0.22
CA LEU A 111 11.47 12.60 -0.43
C LEU A 111 11.42 13.42 -1.74
N ASN A 112 10.83 12.87 -2.79
CA ASN A 112 10.59 13.57 -4.06
C ASN A 112 9.68 14.78 -3.86
N MET A 113 8.61 14.65 -3.08
CA MET A 113 7.74 15.78 -2.70
C MET A 113 8.49 16.87 -1.94
N LEU A 114 9.31 16.51 -0.94
CA LEU A 114 10.12 17.48 -0.21
C LEU A 114 11.16 18.16 -1.09
N SER A 115 11.71 17.44 -2.07
CA SER A 115 12.62 17.99 -3.07
C SER A 115 11.91 18.98 -3.99
N ALA A 116 10.69 18.66 -4.46
CA ALA A 116 9.85 19.59 -5.21
C ALA A 116 9.57 20.86 -4.42
N LEU A 117 9.23 20.75 -3.12
CA LEU A 117 9.01 21.91 -2.27
C LEU A 117 10.27 22.77 -2.10
N ARG A 118 11.45 22.14 -2.01
CA ARG A 118 12.73 22.85 -1.94
C ARG A 118 13.04 23.61 -3.24
N LEU A 119 12.74 23.02 -4.40
CA LEU A 119 12.91 23.66 -5.70
C LEU A 119 11.97 24.85 -5.91
N LEU A 120 10.78 24.81 -5.32
CA LEU A 120 9.81 25.90 -5.33
C LEU A 120 10.09 26.97 -4.26
N SER A 121 11.12 26.77 -3.42
CA SER A 121 11.52 27.73 -2.40
C SER A 121 12.36 28.87 -2.99
N ASN A 122 12.32 30.03 -2.34
CA ASN A 122 13.01 31.23 -2.79
C ASN A 122 14.46 31.30 -2.27
N ALA A 123 15.20 30.20 -2.33
CA ALA A 123 16.56 30.12 -1.80
C ALA A 123 17.56 30.85 -2.71
N ASN A 124 18.56 31.53 -2.12
CA ASN A 124 19.53 32.34 -2.88
C ASN A 124 20.28 31.57 -3.97
N TYR A 125 20.57 30.28 -3.76
CA TYR A 125 21.25 29.44 -4.75
C TYR A 125 20.36 29.05 -5.94
N LEU A 126 19.03 29.19 -5.81
CA LEU A 126 18.07 28.89 -6.87
C LEU A 126 17.81 30.10 -7.79
N GLN A 127 18.17 31.31 -7.36
CA GLN A 127 18.01 32.53 -8.17
C GLN A 127 18.88 32.55 -9.45
N VAL A 128 19.84 31.63 -9.56
CA VAL A 128 20.64 31.41 -10.78
C VAL A 128 19.81 30.74 -11.88
N PHE A 129 18.71 30.05 -11.51
CA PHE A 129 17.84 29.35 -12.44
C PHE A 129 16.60 30.19 -12.78
N GLU A 130 16.14 30.09 -14.03
CA GLU A 130 14.87 30.66 -14.46
C GLU A 130 13.70 30.00 -13.70
N PRO A 131 12.71 30.77 -13.21
CA PRO A 131 11.58 30.24 -12.45
C PRO A 131 10.82 29.13 -13.18
N ASP A 132 10.65 29.25 -14.49
CA ASP A 132 9.94 28.26 -15.31
C ASP A 132 10.65 26.89 -15.32
N ARG A 133 12.00 26.89 -15.29
CA ARG A 133 12.77 25.63 -15.21
C ARG A 133 12.61 24.97 -13.85
N LEU A 134 12.60 25.75 -12.77
CA LEU A 134 12.38 25.23 -11.41
C LEU A 134 10.99 24.63 -11.26
N GLN A 135 9.96 25.26 -11.83
CA GLN A 135 8.59 24.76 -11.82
C GLN A 135 8.46 23.46 -12.64
N ALA A 136 9.11 23.37 -13.80
CA ALA A 136 9.15 22.15 -14.59
C ALA A 136 9.85 21.01 -13.85
N LEU A 137 10.97 21.29 -13.18
CA LEU A 137 11.71 20.30 -12.39
C LEU A 137 10.91 19.86 -11.14
N ALA A 138 10.25 20.80 -10.46
CA ALA A 138 9.36 20.47 -9.34
C ALA A 138 8.20 19.56 -9.80
N LYS A 139 7.61 19.82 -10.98
CA LYS A 139 6.59 18.95 -11.57
C LYS A 139 7.16 17.57 -11.93
N LEU A 140 8.39 17.47 -12.40
CA LEU A 140 9.05 16.18 -12.66
C LEU A 140 9.16 15.37 -11.37
N HIS A 141 9.61 15.98 -10.27
CA HIS A 141 9.67 15.31 -8.97
C HIS A 141 8.28 14.89 -8.45
N LEU A 142 7.24 15.68 -8.70
CA LEU A 142 5.86 15.29 -8.36
C LEU A 142 5.32 14.17 -9.27
N GLY A 143 5.70 14.17 -10.54
CA GLY A 143 5.33 13.11 -11.50
C GLY A 143 6.01 11.79 -11.20
N ALA A 144 7.28 11.82 -10.75
CA ALA A 144 8.02 10.65 -10.31
C ALA A 144 7.30 9.87 -9.19
N ASN A 145 6.45 10.52 -8.39
CA ASN A 145 5.64 9.85 -7.36
C ASN A 145 4.67 8.81 -7.95
N PHE A 146 4.12 9.07 -9.14
CA PHE A 146 3.26 8.08 -9.82
C PHE A 146 4.10 6.92 -10.33
N ASP A 147 5.27 7.18 -10.92
CA ASP A 147 6.18 6.13 -11.38
C ASP A 147 6.65 5.25 -10.22
N ASP A 148 7.02 5.86 -9.07
CA ASP A 148 7.39 5.16 -7.83
C ASP A 148 6.27 4.21 -7.37
N TYR A 149 5.00 4.63 -7.49
CA TYR A 149 3.84 3.82 -7.14
C TYR A 149 3.67 2.62 -8.06
N TYR A 150 3.71 2.80 -9.39
CA TYR A 150 3.54 1.71 -10.35
C TYR A 150 4.73 0.75 -10.36
N VAL A 151 5.95 1.22 -10.07
CA VAL A 151 7.12 0.36 -9.84
C VAL A 151 6.94 -0.47 -8.56
N GLY A 152 6.25 0.06 -7.56
CA GLY A 152 5.95 -0.63 -6.31
C GLY A 152 4.78 -1.62 -6.37
N LEU A 153 3.82 -1.39 -7.27
CA LEU A 153 2.61 -2.19 -7.41
C LEU A 153 2.88 -3.71 -7.58
N PRO A 154 3.87 -4.17 -8.36
CA PRO A 154 4.21 -5.58 -8.48
C PRO A 154 4.63 -6.20 -7.14
N PHE A 155 5.41 -5.47 -6.33
CA PHE A 155 5.83 -5.94 -5.01
C PHE A 155 4.67 -6.01 -4.03
N PHE A 156 3.76 -5.02 -4.09
CA PHE A 156 2.53 -5.00 -3.33
C PHE A 156 1.61 -6.18 -3.70
N GLY A 157 1.38 -6.39 -5.00
CA GLY A 157 0.57 -7.48 -5.52
C GLY A 157 1.16 -8.86 -5.23
N LEU A 158 2.49 -9.02 -5.30
CA LEU A 158 3.18 -10.25 -4.91
C LEU A 158 3.01 -10.52 -3.40
N ALA A 159 3.24 -9.52 -2.56
CA ALA A 159 3.03 -9.64 -1.11
C ALA A 159 1.59 -10.06 -0.77
N ALA A 160 0.62 -9.43 -1.43
CA ALA A 160 -0.79 -9.73 -1.28
C ALA A 160 -1.15 -11.14 -1.76
N THR A 161 -0.62 -11.57 -2.91
CA THR A 161 -0.84 -12.91 -3.46
C THR A 161 -0.34 -13.98 -2.50
N ILE A 162 0.87 -13.80 -1.96
CA ILE A 162 1.43 -14.74 -0.98
C ILE A 162 0.56 -14.78 0.28
N CYS A 163 0.16 -13.62 0.81
CA CYS A 163 -0.71 -13.56 1.97
C CYS A 163 -2.05 -14.26 1.71
N ALA A 164 -2.74 -13.92 0.61
CA ALA A 164 -4.02 -14.50 0.23
C ALA A 164 -3.94 -16.02 0.02
N TRP A 165 -2.85 -16.52 -0.56
CA TRP A 165 -2.61 -17.96 -0.70
C TRP A 165 -2.41 -18.65 0.66
N LEU A 166 -1.68 -18.04 1.59
CA LEU A 166 -1.53 -18.57 2.95
C LEU A 166 -2.87 -18.54 3.73
N TRP A 167 -3.70 -17.52 3.51
CA TRP A 167 -5.06 -17.44 4.05
C TRP A 167 -5.95 -18.57 3.52
N LEU A 168 -5.89 -18.86 2.22
CA LEU A 168 -6.60 -19.99 1.61
C LEU A 168 -6.19 -21.34 2.21
N LYS A 169 -4.89 -21.53 2.44
CA LYS A 169 -4.36 -22.79 2.99
C LYS A 169 -4.71 -22.99 4.47
N SER A 170 -4.76 -21.91 5.25
CA SER A 170 -4.96 -21.97 6.71
C SER A 170 -6.41 -22.06 7.17
N ASN A 171 -7.38 -21.70 6.32
CA ASN A 171 -8.79 -21.56 6.69
C ASN A 171 -9.06 -20.60 7.87
N TYR A 172 -8.10 -19.73 8.24
CA TYR A 172 -8.30 -18.72 9.28
C TYR A 172 -9.36 -17.68 8.89
N ILE A 173 -9.59 -17.50 7.59
CA ILE A 173 -10.53 -16.57 6.97
C ILE A 173 -11.44 -17.35 6.01
N PRO A 174 -12.70 -16.92 5.77
CA PRO A 174 -13.55 -17.53 4.76
C PRO A 174 -12.85 -17.65 3.39
N ARG A 175 -12.94 -18.85 2.80
CA ARG A 175 -12.29 -19.19 1.52
C ARG A 175 -12.66 -18.23 0.39
N GLY A 176 -13.90 -17.74 0.36
CA GLY A 176 -14.33 -16.75 -0.64
C GLY A 176 -13.54 -15.45 -0.57
N LEU A 177 -13.27 -14.93 0.64
CA LEU A 177 -12.48 -13.71 0.81
C LEU A 177 -11.02 -13.93 0.41
N ALA A 178 -10.44 -15.06 0.80
CA ALA A 178 -9.07 -15.38 0.45
C ALA A 178 -8.89 -15.64 -1.05
N LEU A 179 -9.88 -16.25 -1.73
CA LEU A 179 -9.89 -16.44 -3.18
C LEU A 179 -10.02 -15.11 -3.92
N TYR A 180 -10.92 -14.24 -3.45
CA TYR A 180 -11.04 -12.87 -3.97
C TYR A 180 -9.70 -12.14 -3.87
N GLY A 181 -9.01 -12.26 -2.73
CA GLY A 181 -7.67 -11.69 -2.53
C GLY A 181 -6.63 -12.16 -3.53
N VAL A 182 -6.62 -13.46 -3.87
CA VAL A 182 -5.70 -14.02 -4.88
C VAL A 182 -6.03 -13.47 -6.28
N ILE A 183 -7.31 -13.39 -6.63
CA ILE A 183 -7.74 -12.88 -7.94
C ILE A 183 -7.41 -11.38 -8.05
N SER A 184 -7.73 -10.59 -7.01
CA SER A 184 -7.45 -9.15 -6.98
C SER A 184 -5.95 -8.85 -7.02
N SER A 185 -5.14 -9.65 -6.31
CA SER A 185 -3.70 -9.46 -6.30
C SER A 185 -3.05 -9.86 -7.64
N ALA A 186 -3.50 -10.95 -8.27
CA ALA A 186 -3.03 -11.35 -9.59
C ALA A 186 -3.40 -10.31 -10.66
N TRP A 187 -4.61 -9.74 -10.59
CA TRP A 187 -5.04 -8.64 -11.44
C TRP A 187 -4.15 -7.41 -11.26
N CYS A 188 -3.89 -7.00 -10.02
CA CYS A 188 -3.01 -5.87 -9.70
C CYS A 188 -1.60 -6.05 -10.28
N VAL A 189 -0.99 -7.23 -10.13
CA VAL A 189 0.33 -7.53 -10.71
C VAL A 189 0.29 -7.44 -12.24
N PHE A 190 -0.73 -8.05 -12.87
CA PHE A 190 -0.88 -8.01 -14.32
C PHE A 190 -0.97 -6.58 -14.84
N CYS A 191 -1.83 -5.76 -14.21
CA CYS A 191 -2.02 -4.36 -14.58
C CYS A 191 -0.75 -3.52 -14.39
N ALA A 192 0.02 -3.78 -13.34
CA ALA A 192 1.30 -3.12 -13.11
C ALA A 192 2.29 -3.38 -14.26
N PHE A 193 2.44 -4.64 -14.68
CA PHE A 193 3.30 -4.98 -15.81
C PHE A 193 2.80 -4.38 -17.13
N VAL A 194 1.48 -4.39 -17.36
CA VAL A 194 0.90 -3.77 -18.56
C VAL A 194 1.18 -2.27 -18.58
N TYR A 195 1.06 -1.56 -17.46
CA TYR A 195 1.37 -0.13 -17.38
C TYR A 195 2.86 0.15 -17.61
N LEU A 196 3.75 -0.65 -17.03
CA LEU A 196 5.20 -0.52 -17.22
C LEU A 196 5.64 -0.73 -18.68
N ILE A 197 4.97 -1.64 -19.42
CA ILE A 197 5.26 -1.88 -20.84
C ILE A 197 4.54 -0.84 -21.73
N PHE A 198 3.32 -0.47 -21.38
CA PHE A 198 2.44 0.43 -22.13
C PHE A 198 1.98 1.61 -21.26
N PRO A 199 2.79 2.68 -21.13
CA PRO A 199 2.50 3.81 -20.23
C PRO A 199 1.24 4.62 -20.62
N HIS A 200 0.69 4.41 -21.82
CA HIS A 200 -0.56 5.04 -22.28
C HIS A 200 -1.81 4.17 -22.09
N PHE A 201 -1.67 2.94 -21.57
CA PHE A 201 -2.78 2.00 -21.39
C PHE A 201 -3.85 2.51 -20.40
N ASN A 202 -3.43 3.38 -19.50
CA ASN A 202 -4.26 4.10 -18.54
C ASN A 202 -5.31 5.03 -19.21
N LYS A 203 -5.08 5.46 -20.45
CA LYS A 203 -6.10 6.19 -21.24
C LYS A 203 -7.23 5.28 -21.76
N ILE A 204 -7.00 3.97 -21.78
CA ILE A 204 -7.94 2.95 -22.31
C ILE A 204 -8.68 2.28 -21.15
N VAL A 205 -7.99 2.03 -20.03
CA VAL A 205 -8.56 1.48 -18.79
C VAL A 205 -8.25 2.46 -17.67
N ASN A 206 -9.29 3.07 -17.10
CA ASN A 206 -9.18 4.04 -16.02
C ASN A 206 -8.38 3.47 -14.84
N ASP A 207 -7.38 4.20 -14.33
CA ASP A 207 -6.56 3.82 -13.17
C ASP A 207 -7.33 3.28 -11.98
N TRP A 208 -8.52 3.84 -11.74
CA TRP A 208 -9.40 3.40 -10.68
C TRP A 208 -9.75 1.91 -10.76
N TRP A 209 -9.81 1.33 -11.95
CA TRP A 209 -10.08 -0.10 -12.13
C TRP A 209 -8.89 -1.00 -11.78
N PHE A 210 -7.68 -0.48 -11.71
CA PHE A 210 -6.49 -1.26 -11.36
C PHE A 210 -6.40 -1.51 -9.86
N ASP A 211 -6.62 -0.47 -9.05
CA ASP A 211 -6.43 -0.56 -7.61
C ASP A 211 -7.69 -0.94 -6.83
N PHE A 212 -8.88 -0.67 -7.39
CA PHE A 212 -10.14 -0.87 -6.68
C PHE A 212 -10.37 -2.30 -6.16
N PRO A 213 -10.17 -3.38 -6.94
CA PRO A 213 -10.42 -4.73 -6.45
C PRO A 213 -9.56 -5.07 -5.23
N MET A 214 -8.32 -4.61 -5.26
CA MET A 214 -7.31 -4.89 -4.25
C MET A 214 -7.50 -4.01 -3.00
N ALA A 215 -7.86 -2.74 -3.17
CA ALA A 215 -8.29 -1.86 -2.08
C ALA A 215 -9.50 -2.43 -1.32
N VAL A 216 -10.50 -2.92 -2.04
CA VAL A 216 -11.68 -3.58 -1.45
C VAL A 216 -11.26 -4.83 -0.67
N PHE A 217 -10.35 -5.65 -1.21
CA PHE A 217 -9.85 -6.81 -0.50
C PHE A 217 -9.17 -6.42 0.82
N GLU A 218 -8.26 -5.46 0.81
CA GLU A 218 -7.55 -5.02 2.02
C GLU A 218 -8.51 -4.44 3.07
N LEU A 219 -9.47 -3.62 2.66
CA LEU A 219 -10.48 -3.08 3.55
C LEU A 219 -11.32 -4.17 4.22
N VAL A 220 -11.84 -5.10 3.42
CA VAL A 220 -12.68 -6.20 3.94
C VAL A 220 -11.84 -7.13 4.83
N LEU A 221 -10.59 -7.40 4.45
CA LEU A 221 -9.65 -8.18 5.25
C LEU A 221 -9.36 -7.51 6.60
N SER A 222 -9.03 -6.22 6.60
CA SER A 222 -8.74 -5.46 7.81
C SER A 222 -9.96 -5.38 8.73
N PHE A 223 -11.14 -5.14 8.17
CA PHE A 223 -12.40 -5.16 8.93
C PHE A 223 -12.66 -6.56 9.52
N TRP A 224 -12.47 -7.62 8.73
CA TRP A 224 -12.64 -8.99 9.22
C TRP A 224 -11.69 -9.34 10.37
N LEU A 225 -10.40 -9.02 10.22
CA LEU A 225 -9.38 -9.28 11.23
C LEU A 225 -9.64 -8.49 12.52
N LEU A 226 -10.18 -7.28 12.40
CA LEU A 226 -10.50 -6.42 13.54
C LEU A 226 -11.68 -6.96 14.35
N PHE A 227 -12.79 -7.32 13.70
CA PHE A 227 -14.03 -7.68 14.38
C PHE A 227 -14.20 -9.17 14.64
N LYS A 228 -13.92 -10.02 13.65
CA LYS A 228 -14.09 -11.48 13.77
C LYS A 228 -12.81 -12.19 14.19
N GLY A 229 -11.66 -11.64 13.85
CA GLY A 229 -10.37 -12.27 14.12
C GLY A 229 -10.19 -13.59 13.37
N LEU A 230 -9.26 -14.41 13.87
CA LEU A 230 -8.86 -15.67 13.25
C LEU A 230 -9.81 -16.81 13.66
N LYS A 231 -10.35 -17.55 12.69
CA LYS A 231 -11.16 -18.74 12.97
C LYS A 231 -10.27 -19.86 13.53
N PRO A 232 -10.60 -20.44 14.71
CA PRO A 232 -9.94 -21.65 15.17
C PRO A 232 -10.08 -22.76 14.13
N VAL A 233 -8.98 -23.41 13.79
CA VAL A 233 -9.04 -24.70 13.11
C VAL A 233 -9.56 -25.68 14.15
N GLU A 234 -10.78 -26.18 13.97
CA GLU A 234 -11.26 -27.30 14.79
C GLU A 234 -10.27 -28.45 14.63
N PRO A 235 -9.81 -29.07 15.73
CA PRO A 235 -9.01 -30.27 15.62
C PRO A 235 -9.89 -31.29 14.90
N THR A 236 -9.51 -31.64 13.67
CA THR A 236 -10.12 -32.73 12.91
C THR A 236 -10.34 -33.88 13.86
N GLN A 237 -11.58 -34.38 13.96
CA GLN A 237 -11.95 -35.56 14.73
C GLN A 237 -11.13 -36.76 14.26
N ALA A 238 -9.89 -36.89 14.73
CA ALA A 238 -9.04 -38.06 14.59
C ALA A 238 -9.27 -39.00 15.77
N ARG A 239 -10.54 -39.31 16.04
CA ARG A 239 -11.02 -40.40 16.89
C ARG A 239 -12.35 -40.92 16.32
N ALA A 240 -12.27 -41.60 15.19
CA ALA A 240 -13.30 -42.55 14.75
C ALA A 240 -12.64 -43.56 13.80
N GLY A 241 -12.19 -44.69 14.36
CA GLY A 241 -11.50 -45.80 13.67
C GLY A 241 -10.00 -45.81 13.99
N ALA A 242 -9.42 -46.73 14.76
CA ALA A 242 -9.84 -48.08 15.09
C ALA A 242 -9.49 -48.41 16.54
N ALA A 243 -10.49 -48.92 17.25
CA ALA A 243 -10.31 -49.98 18.24
C ALA A 243 -10.14 -51.31 17.49
#